data_AF-A0A0D2K8X5-F1
#
_entry.id   AF-A0A0D2K8X5-F1
#
_cell.length_a   1.000
_cell.length_b   1.000
_cell.length_c   1.000
_cell.angle_alpha   90.00
_cell.angle_beta   90.00
_cell.angle_gamma   90.00
#
_symmetry.space_group_name_H-M   'P 1'
#
loop_
_entity.id
_entity.type
_entity.pdbx_description
1 polymer ?
#
loop_
_entity_poly.entity_id
_entity_poly.type
_entity_poly.pdbx_seq_one_letter_code
_entity_poly.pdbx_strand_id
1 'polypeptide(L)' 'MFRVPVDGFAAFRRGFHLFPTGVRGVTDAGLKPRPIRTAAVLGGGLMGSGIATALALAGVDVLLKEVNQQFLD' A
#
# COMPACT_ATOMS: atom_id res chain seq x y z
N MET A 1 6.31 -26.73 -24.96
CA MET A 1 7.07 -25.46 -25.05
C MET A 1 6.07 -24.33 -25.28
N PHE A 2 5.49 -23.79 -24.21
CA PHE A 2 4.52 -22.68 -24.30
C PHE A 2 5.27 -21.36 -24.23
N ARG A 3 5.17 -20.55 -25.29
CA ARG A 3 5.81 -19.24 -25.39
C ARG A 3 4.78 -18.18 -25.04
N VAL A 4 4.95 -17.54 -23.88
CA VAL A 4 4.05 -16.48 -23.40
C VAL A 4 4.25 -15.24 -24.29
N PRO A 5 3.18 -14.66 -24.87
CA PRO A 5 3.30 -13.46 -25.72
C PRO A 5 3.72 -12.24 -24.90
N VAL A 6 4.83 -11.62 -25.30
CA VAL A 6 5.46 -10.45 -24.64
C VAL A 6 4.67 -9.14 -24.81
N ASP A 7 3.67 -9.12 -25.69
CA ASP A 7 2.89 -7.93 -26.04
C ASP A 7 1.88 -7.53 -24.94
N GLY A 8 1.47 -8.47 -24.08
CA GLY A 8 0.61 -8.20 -22.93
C GLY A 8 1.28 -7.31 -21.86
N PHE A 9 2.61 -7.32 -21.80
CA PHE A 9 3.37 -6.56 -20.79
C PHE A 9 3.35 -5.04 -21.06
N ALA A 10 3.26 -4.64 -22.33
CA ALA A 10 3.18 -3.23 -22.73
C ALA A 10 1.81 -2.60 -22.45
N ALA A 11 0.72 -3.38 -22.56
CA ALA A 11 -0.62 -2.94 -22.18
C ALA A 11 -0.74 -2.76 -20.66
N PHE A 12 -0.15 -3.67 -19.89
CA PHE A 12 -0.09 -3.58 -18.43
C PHE A 12 0.67 -2.32 -17.96
N ARG A 13 1.82 -1.98 -18.57
CA ARG A 13 2.56 -0.74 -18.25
C ARG A 13 1.80 0.55 -18.58
N ARG A 14 0.95 0.57 -19.62
CA ARG A 14 0.17 1.76 -19.99
C ARG A 14 -0.99 2.06 -19.04
N GLY A 15 -1.56 1.05 -18.38
CA GLY A 15 -2.66 1.23 -17.41
C GLY A 15 -2.26 2.00 -16.14
N PHE A 16 -1.00 1.86 -15.69
CA PHE A 16 -0.54 2.47 -14.44
C PHE A 16 -0.39 4.01 -14.51
N HIS A 17 -0.19 4.58 -15.69
CA HIS A 17 -0.10 6.04 -15.87
C HIS A 17 -1.46 6.75 -15.87
N LEU A 18 -2.57 6.00 -15.86
CA LEU A 18 -3.92 6.57 -15.78
C LEU A 18 -4.33 6.93 -14.35
N PHE A 19 -3.59 6.48 -13.34
CA PHE A 19 -3.82 6.86 -11.95
C PHE A 19 -2.99 8.10 -11.62
N PRO A 20 -3.62 9.27 -11.42
CA PRO A 20 -2.89 10.47 -11.04
C PRO A 20 -2.25 10.26 -9.66
N THR A 21 -1.02 10.75 -9.50
CA THR A 21 -0.25 10.64 -8.25
C THR A 21 -0.80 11.50 -7.11
N GLY A 22 -1.82 12.32 -7.38
CA GLY A 22 -2.44 13.22 -6.43
C GLY A 22 -3.94 13.35 -6.67
N VAL A 23 -4.66 13.72 -5.61
CA VAL A 23 -6.09 14.01 -5.66
C VAL A 23 -6.27 15.49 -6.01
N ARG A 24 -6.91 15.75 -7.16
CA ARG A 24 -7.21 17.11 -7.63
C ARG A 24 -8.04 17.88 -6.60
N GLY A 25 -7.70 19.14 -6.38
CA GLY A 25 -8.38 20.00 -5.40
C GLY A 25 -7.94 19.79 -3.94
N VAL A 26 -7.20 18.71 -3.63
CA VAL A 26 -6.58 18.50 -2.30
C VAL A 26 -5.07 18.75 -2.39
N THR A 27 -4.42 18.10 -3.35
CA THR A 27 -2.95 18.16 -3.51
C THR A 27 -2.51 19.53 -4.04
N ASP A 28 -3.37 20.19 -4.82
CA ASP A 28 -3.12 21.51 -5.42
C ASP A 28 -3.27 22.66 -4.41
N ALA A 29 -3.81 22.39 -3.21
CA ALA A 29 -4.08 23.39 -2.18
C ALA A 29 -2.83 23.82 -1.38
N GLY A 30 -1.63 23.41 -1.80
CA GLY A 30 -0.36 23.76 -1.13
C GLY A 30 -0.11 23.03 0.19
N LEU A 31 -0.90 21.99 0.50
CA LEU A 31 -0.73 21.17 1.70
C LEU A 31 0.52 20.31 1.58
N LYS A 32 1.35 20.30 2.63
CA LYS A 32 2.54 19.45 2.69
C LYS A 32 2.27 18.21 3.54
N PRO A 33 2.62 17.00 3.07
CA PRO A 33 2.55 15.80 3.89
C PRO A 33 3.36 15.94 5.18
N ARG A 34 2.82 15.45 6.30
CA ARG A 34 3.56 15.37 7.56
C ARG A 34 4.41 14.11 7.59
N PRO A 35 5.67 14.16 8.05
CA PRO A 35 6.48 12.97 8.18
C PRO A 35 5.86 12.02 9.22
N ILE A 36 5.73 10.75 8.85
CA ILE A 36 5.22 9.69 9.72
C ILE A 36 6.40 8.78 10.09
N ARG A 37 6.63 8.63 11.39
CA ARG A 37 7.64 7.72 11.95
C ARG A 37 7.07 6.33 12.27
N THR A 38 5.82 6.30 12.72
CA THR A 38 5.17 5.09 13.22
C THR A 38 3.70 5.11 12.83
N ALA A 39 3.16 3.97 12.44
CA ALA A 39 1.76 3.77 12.10
C ALA A 39 1.17 2.60 12.90
N ALA A 40 -0.06 2.76 13.37
CA ALA A 40 -0.80 1.67 14.01
C ALA A 40 -1.76 1.02 13.02
N VAL A 41 -1.76 -0.30 12.95
CA VAL A 41 -2.73 -1.09 12.19
C VAL A 41 -3.64 -1.79 13.18
N LEU A 42 -4.95 -1.53 13.08
CA LEU A 42 -5.97 -2.13 13.92
C LEU A 42 -6.63 -3.26 13.13
N GLY A 43 -6.47 -4.49 13.62
CA GLY A 43 -6.91 -5.71 12.94
C GLY A 43 -5.77 -6.40 12.18
N GLY A 44 -5.50 -7.67 12.51
CA GLY A 44 -4.44 -8.53 11.97
C GLY A 44 -4.91 -9.52 10.89
N GLY A 45 -6.17 -9.44 10.47
CA GLY A 45 -6.71 -10.27 9.38
C GLY A 45 -6.05 -10.01 8.01
N LEU A 46 -6.53 -10.68 6.96
CA LEU A 46 -5.91 -10.70 5.62
C LEU A 46 -5.54 -9.31 5.05
N MET A 47 -6.42 -8.32 5.19
CA MET A 47 -6.13 -6.96 4.72
C MET A 47 -5.17 -6.21 5.65
N GLY A 48 -5.33 -6.39 6.96
CA GLY A 48 -4.52 -5.71 7.98
C GLY A 48 -3.06 -6.14 7.96
N SER A 49 -2.81 -7.45 7.80
CA SER A 49 -1.45 -7.99 7.66
C SER A 49 -0.77 -7.50 6.37
N GLY A 50 -1.53 -7.38 5.27
CA GLY A 50 -1.03 -6.78 4.02
C GLY A 50 -0.63 -5.31 4.18
N ILE A 51 -1.46 -4.52 4.87
CA ILE A 51 -1.17 -3.10 5.17
C ILE A 51 0.06 -2.99 6.08
N ALA A 52 0.11 -3.78 7.17
CA ALA A 52 1.24 -3.79 8.09
C ALA A 52 2.54 -4.17 7.37
N THR A 53 2.50 -5.17 6.50
CA THR A 53 3.66 -5.59 5.70
C THR A 53 4.10 -4.48 4.75
N ALA A 54 3.17 -3.83 4.04
CA ALA A 54 3.51 -2.76 3.12
C ALA A 54 4.19 -1.58 3.84
N LEU A 55 3.70 -1.20 5.02
CA LEU A 55 4.29 -0.13 5.83
C LEU A 55 5.67 -0.51 6.38
N ALA A 56 5.82 -1.73 6.88
CA ALA A 56 7.11 -2.24 7.37
C ALA A 56 8.16 -2.29 6.25
N LEU A 57 7.79 -2.76 5.06
CA LEU A 57 8.66 -2.77 3.88
C LEU A 57 9.04 -1.36 3.39
N ALA A 58 8.18 -0.37 3.64
CA ALA A 58 8.48 1.03 3.36
C ALA A 58 9.35 1.70 4.44
N GLY A 59 9.78 0.95 5.48
CA GLY A 59 10.63 1.46 6.56
C GLY A 59 9.90 2.31 7.59
N VAL A 60 8.57 2.21 7.67
CA VAL A 60 7.77 2.86 8.72
C VAL A 60 7.59 1.88 9.87
N ASP A 61 7.79 2.32 11.12
CA ASP A 61 7.54 1.47 12.27
C ASP A 61 6.05 1.14 12.38
N VAL A 62 5.69 -0.13 12.58
CA VAL A 62 4.29 -0.57 12.63
C VAL A 62 3.95 -1.15 13.99
N LEU A 63 2.85 -0.67 14.58
CA LEU A 63 2.21 -1.30 15.74
C LEU A 63 0.92 -1.99 15.28
N LEU A 64 0.94 -3.32 15.25
CA LEU A 64 -0.25 -4.12 14.92
C LEU A 64 -0.99 -4.46 16.21
N LYS A 65 -2.25 -4.02 16.33
CA LYS A 65 -3.12 -4.36 17.45
C LYS A 65 -4.33 -5.13 16.95
N GLU A 66 -4.50 -6.33 17.47
CA GLU A 66 -5.70 -7.14 17.31
C GLU A 66 -6.39 -7.30 18.67
N VAL A 67 -7.72 -7.45 18.63
CA VAL A 67 -8.57 -7.59 19.82
C VAL A 67 -8.44 -9.00 20.39
N ASN A 68 -8.35 -10.01 19.52
CA ASN A 68 -8.22 -11.40 19.92
C ASN A 68 -6.78 -11.88 19.77
N GLN A 69 -6.17 -12.27 20.88
CA GLN A 69 -4.80 -12.76 20.96
C GLN A 69 -4.55 -13.99 20.06
N GLN A 70 -5.58 -14.82 19.83
CA GLN A 70 -5.52 -16.00 18.97
C GLN A 70 -5.14 -15.70 17.51
N PHE A 71 -5.29 -14.45 17.06
CA PHE A 71 -4.90 -14.04 15.70
C PHE A 71 -3.51 -13.37 15.66
N LEU A 72 -2.86 -13.22 16.82
CA LEU A 72 -1.50 -12.70 16.97
C LEU A 72 -0.48 -13.79 17.32
N ASP A 73 -0.94 -14.86 18.00
CA ASP A 73 -0.14 -16.05 18.34
C ASP A 73 0.02 -17.00 17.14
#